data_AF-A0A9D5H7C7-F1
#
_entry.id   AF-A0A9D5H7C7-F1
#
_cell.length_a   1.000
_cell.length_b   1.000
_cell.length_c   1.000
_cell.angle_alpha   90.00
_cell.angle_beta   90.00
_cell.angle_gamma   90.00
#
_symmetry.space_group_name_H-M   'P 1'
#
loop_
_entity.id
_entity.type
_entity.pdbx_description
1 polymer ?
#
loop_
_entity_poly.entity_id
_entity_poly.type
_entity_poly.pdbx_seq_one_letter_code
_entity_poly.pdbx_strand_id
1 'polypeptide(L)'
;METSPFPAPSRSLLYHQISVLLLTFSAYASFHASRKPPSIVKPALAPDPSSNSTGWPPFDGDGGTHRLGELDLAFLSAYSAGMYLAGHAADRLDLRRFLAIGMLLSGLSCIAFGLGFFWDVHHLLFFIAVQIAGGLVQSIGWPCVVSVVGNWFGFLVVDPRDAGFELATPVSEVEMSDGVGGAGEKPDLGNVEEVGLLEEGSKLDSSSAKAIGFVEAWRLPGVAPFAFCLFFSKLVAYTFLYWLPFYIRHNAVAGLQVSHKTAGMLSTIFDVGGVLGGISAGFISDRLGARAVTSIIFLVCSIPALVIYRMYGNVSMYFNMSLMFLSGYFVNGPYALITTAVAADLGTQDSIKGNSRALATVTAIIDGTGSVGAALGPLLTGYISTRGWNSVFLMLVLATSLAIMFLIRIAKAELQTK
;
A
#
# COMPACT_ATOMS: atom_id res chain seq x y z
N MET A 1 -34.69 38.94 25.85
CA MET A 1 -34.73 38.16 24.60
C MET A 1 -33.47 37.31 24.59
N GLU A 2 -33.66 36.00 24.76
CA GLU A 2 -32.75 34.86 24.52
C GLU A 2 -31.37 34.81 25.22
N THR A 3 -31.37 34.17 26.39
CA THR A 3 -30.31 33.24 26.81
C THR A 3 -30.39 31.98 25.94
N SER A 4 -29.32 31.59 25.24
CA SER A 4 -29.14 30.19 24.81
C SER A 4 -28.23 29.48 25.82
N PRO A 5 -28.74 28.61 26.72
CA PRO A 5 -27.96 28.07 27.83
C PRO A 5 -27.39 26.67 27.57
N PHE A 6 -27.20 26.26 26.31
CA PHE A 6 -26.67 24.93 26.01
C PHE A 6 -25.31 25.05 25.29
N PRO A 7 -24.18 24.72 25.95
CA PRO A 7 -22.98 24.40 25.20
C PRO A 7 -23.32 23.26 24.23
N ALA A 8 -23.01 23.43 22.95
CA ALA A 8 -23.19 22.36 21.97
C ALA A 8 -22.54 21.08 22.52
N PRO A 9 -23.19 19.91 22.43
CA PRO A 9 -22.64 18.68 23.00
C PRO A 9 -21.24 18.46 22.43
N SER A 10 -20.22 18.54 23.29
CA SER A 10 -18.85 18.31 22.90
C SER A 10 -18.74 16.85 22.47
N ARG A 11 -18.59 16.64 21.16
CA ARG A 11 -18.45 15.30 20.61
C ARG A 11 -17.23 14.63 21.25
N SER A 12 -17.35 13.36 21.62
CA SER A 12 -16.27 12.63 22.27
C SER A 12 -15.03 12.52 21.37
N LEU A 13 -13.85 12.28 21.96
CA LEU A 13 -12.63 11.97 21.21
C LEU A 13 -12.85 10.79 20.26
N LEU A 14 -13.52 9.75 20.75
CA LEU A 14 -13.87 8.55 19.97
C LEU A 14 -14.70 8.89 18.73
N TYR A 15 -15.67 9.82 18.85
CA TYR A 15 -16.45 10.27 17.69
C TYR A 15 -15.54 10.85 16.60
N HIS A 16 -14.57 11.69 16.99
CA HIS A 16 -13.65 12.31 16.03
C HIS A 16 -12.68 11.29 15.43
N GLN A 17 -12.14 10.38 16.24
CA GLN A 17 -11.27 9.30 15.78
C GLN A 17 -11.96 8.41 14.73
N ILE A 18 -13.19 7.97 15.01
CA ILE A 18 -14.00 7.19 14.06
C ILE A 18 -14.32 8.01 12.81
N SER A 19 -14.70 9.29 12.98
CA SER A 19 -15.01 10.16 11.84
C SER A 19 -13.80 10.35 10.92
N VAL A 20 -12.62 10.58 11.49
CA VAL A 20 -11.36 10.71 10.72
C VAL A 20 -11.01 9.41 10.02
N LEU A 21 -11.15 8.26 10.69
CA LEU A 21 -10.91 6.96 10.06
C LEU A 21 -11.85 6.73 8.87
N LEU A 22 -13.15 6.99 9.00
CA LEU A 22 -14.12 6.84 7.92
C LEU A 22 -13.85 7.81 6.76
N LEU A 23 -13.52 9.08 7.06
CA LEU A 23 -13.22 10.08 6.05
C LEU A 23 -11.95 9.75 5.27
N THR A 24 -10.87 9.40 5.97
CA THR A 24 -9.59 9.02 5.34
C THR A 24 -9.69 7.72 4.57
N PHE A 25 -10.45 6.74 5.06
CA PHE A 25 -10.79 5.53 4.32
C PHE A 25 -11.55 5.86 3.03
N SER A 26 -12.59 6.69 3.11
CA SER A 26 -13.40 7.08 1.95
C SER A 26 -12.58 7.88 0.93
N ALA A 27 -11.69 8.75 1.41
CA ALA A 27 -10.75 9.49 0.56
C ALA A 27 -9.81 8.53 -0.19
N TYR A 28 -9.20 7.57 0.52
CA TYR A 28 -8.31 6.60 -0.10
C TYR A 28 -9.03 5.66 -1.06
N ALA A 29 -10.25 5.22 -0.71
CA ALA A 29 -11.11 4.46 -1.60
C ALA A 29 -11.44 5.25 -2.89
N SER A 30 -11.65 6.56 -2.79
CA SER A 30 -11.90 7.43 -3.95
C SER A 30 -10.68 7.56 -4.87
N PHE A 31 -9.47 7.63 -4.32
CA PHE A 31 -8.24 7.57 -5.12
C PHE A 31 -8.17 6.27 -5.93
N HIS A 32 -8.42 5.12 -5.29
CA HIS A 32 -8.42 3.82 -5.98
C HIS A 32 -9.56 3.70 -7.00
N ALA A 33 -10.74 4.24 -6.70
CA ALA A 33 -11.85 4.30 -7.65
C ALA A 33 -11.45 5.05 -8.93
N SER A 34 -10.66 6.13 -8.83
CA SER A 34 -10.17 6.87 -10.00
C SER A 34 -9.12 6.13 -10.84
N ARG A 35 -8.56 5.01 -10.37
CA ARG A 35 -7.62 4.17 -11.13
C ARG A 35 -8.30 3.14 -12.02
N LYS A 36 -9.56 2.81 -11.74
CA LYS A 36 -10.27 1.74 -12.44
C LYS A 36 -10.76 2.10 -13.85
N PRO A 37 -11.18 3.34 -14.17
CA PRO A 37 -11.72 3.67 -15.48
C PRO A 37 -10.79 3.36 -16.65
N PRO A 38 -9.48 3.70 -16.64
CA PRO A 38 -8.55 3.30 -17.72
C PRO A 38 -8.58 1.80 -18.00
N SER A 39 -8.58 0.95 -16.96
CA SER A 39 -8.67 -0.51 -17.10
C SER A 39 -9.97 -1.01 -17.72
N ILE A 40 -11.08 -0.32 -17.47
CA ILE A 40 -12.41 -0.65 -18.02
C ILE A 40 -12.51 -0.27 -19.50
N VAL A 41 -11.90 0.84 -19.91
CA VAL A 41 -11.98 1.34 -21.30
C VAL A 41 -10.94 0.73 -22.24
N LYS A 42 -9.84 0.17 -21.72
CA LYS A 42 -8.82 -0.57 -22.52
C LYS A 42 -9.40 -1.49 -23.61
N PRO A 43 -10.40 -2.34 -23.33
CA PRO A 43 -10.89 -3.28 -24.33
C PRO A 43 -11.67 -2.58 -25.45
N ALA A 44 -12.11 -1.34 -25.25
CA ALA A 44 -12.73 -0.51 -26.28
C ALA A 44 -11.69 0.33 -27.07
N LEU A 45 -10.49 0.54 -26.51
CA LEU A 45 -9.39 1.23 -27.18
C LEU A 45 -8.59 0.30 -28.10
N ALA A 46 -8.39 -0.96 -27.69
CA ALA A 46 -7.64 -1.95 -28.46
C ALA A 46 -8.45 -2.57 -29.61
N PRO A 47 -7.78 -3.22 -30.57
CA PRO A 47 -8.44 -4.05 -31.58
C PRO A 47 -9.30 -5.14 -30.90
N ASP A 48 -10.56 -5.25 -31.32
CA ASP A 48 -11.50 -6.19 -30.73
C ASP A 48 -11.69 -7.41 -31.64
N PRO A 49 -11.36 -8.64 -31.20
CA PRO A 49 -11.44 -9.84 -32.03
C PRO A 49 -12.87 -10.21 -32.45
N SER A 50 -13.90 -9.61 -31.85
CA SER A 50 -15.31 -9.83 -32.19
C SER A 50 -15.88 -8.82 -33.18
N SER A 51 -15.09 -7.84 -33.61
CA SER A 51 -15.51 -6.81 -34.58
C SER A 51 -14.41 -6.55 -35.61
N ASN A 52 -14.76 -6.02 -36.78
CA ASN A 52 -13.75 -5.55 -37.75
C ASN A 52 -13.09 -4.22 -37.33
N SER A 53 -13.25 -3.79 -36.07
CA SER A 53 -12.65 -2.56 -35.55
C SER A 53 -11.17 -2.75 -35.27
N THR A 54 -10.35 -1.87 -35.84
CA THR A 54 -8.91 -1.83 -35.59
C THR A 54 -8.55 -1.16 -34.27
N GLY A 55 -9.52 -0.70 -33.48
CA GLY A 55 -9.32 0.03 -32.22
C GLY A 55 -9.39 1.56 -32.41
N TRP A 56 -9.10 2.31 -31.34
CA TRP A 56 -9.06 3.78 -31.33
C TRP A 56 -7.61 4.28 -31.35
N PRO A 57 -7.19 5.10 -32.33
CA PRO A 57 -5.84 5.63 -32.36
C PRO A 57 -5.52 6.49 -31.12
N PRO A 58 -4.35 6.33 -30.49
CA PRO A 58 -3.15 5.61 -30.94
C PRO A 58 -3.05 4.17 -30.42
N PHE A 59 -4.14 3.54 -29.98
CA PHE A 59 -4.16 2.16 -29.47
C PHE A 59 -4.64 1.16 -30.51
N ASP A 60 -4.73 1.60 -31.75
CA ASP A 60 -5.12 0.78 -32.89
C ASP A 60 -3.96 -0.07 -33.44
N GLY A 61 -4.33 -1.12 -34.17
CA GLY A 61 -3.39 -2.03 -34.83
C GLY A 61 -2.58 -2.93 -33.88
N ASP A 62 -1.59 -3.64 -34.44
CA ASP A 62 -0.88 -4.73 -33.76
C ASP A 62 -0.08 -4.27 -32.53
N GLY A 63 0.37 -3.00 -32.52
CA GLY A 63 1.10 -2.40 -31.40
C GLY A 63 0.20 -1.80 -30.31
N GLY A 64 -1.12 -1.76 -30.53
CA GLY A 64 -2.07 -1.11 -29.63
C GLY A 64 -2.05 -1.66 -28.21
N THR A 65 -2.07 -2.98 -28.08
CA THR A 65 -2.03 -3.68 -26.79
C THR A 65 -0.74 -3.40 -26.02
N HIS A 66 0.40 -3.25 -26.70
CA HIS A 66 1.66 -2.88 -26.06
C HIS A 66 1.58 -1.47 -25.47
N ARG A 67 1.05 -0.51 -26.23
CA ARG A 67 0.86 0.89 -25.80
C ARG A 67 -0.04 1.01 -24.57
N LEU A 68 -1.06 0.16 -24.44
CA LEU A 68 -1.89 0.12 -23.23
C LEU A 68 -1.09 -0.30 -21.99
N GLY A 69 -0.16 -1.25 -22.13
CA GLY A 69 0.74 -1.64 -21.05
C GLY A 69 1.77 -0.55 -20.70
N GLU A 70 2.22 0.21 -21.70
CA GLU A 70 3.11 1.36 -21.50
C GLU A 70 2.42 2.51 -20.74
N LEU A 71 1.12 2.73 -20.96
CA LEU A 71 0.34 3.69 -20.17
C LEU A 71 0.23 3.28 -18.71
N ASP A 72 0.04 1.98 -18.43
CA ASP A 72 0.02 1.46 -17.06
C ASP A 72 1.38 1.68 -16.39
N LEU A 73 2.47 1.38 -17.11
CA LEU A 73 3.83 1.61 -16.64
C LEU A 73 4.06 3.09 -16.32
N ALA A 74 3.67 4.00 -17.22
CA ALA A 74 3.85 5.43 -17.05
C ALA A 74 3.14 5.93 -15.78
N PHE A 75 1.88 5.53 -15.59
CA PHE A 75 1.11 5.86 -14.39
C PHE A 75 1.77 5.31 -13.12
N LEU A 76 2.09 4.00 -13.09
CA LEU A 76 2.57 3.31 -11.89
C LEU A 76 3.99 3.72 -11.50
N SER A 77 4.84 4.01 -12.49
CA SER A 77 6.19 4.53 -12.26
C SER A 77 6.16 5.96 -11.72
N ALA A 78 5.32 6.82 -12.31
CA ALA A 78 5.10 8.17 -11.82
C ALA A 78 4.51 8.19 -10.41
N TYR A 79 3.55 7.30 -10.13
CA TYR A 79 3.01 7.09 -8.79
C TYR A 79 4.09 6.68 -7.79
N SER A 80 4.92 5.70 -8.12
CA SER A 80 5.99 5.23 -7.25
C SER A 80 7.02 6.33 -6.94
N ALA A 81 7.45 7.09 -7.96
CA ALA A 81 8.36 8.23 -7.78
C ALA A 81 7.70 9.34 -6.96
N GLY A 82 6.43 9.62 -7.23
CA GLY A 82 5.63 10.61 -6.52
C GLY A 82 5.43 10.29 -5.04
N MET A 83 5.37 9.03 -4.64
CA MET A 83 5.18 8.66 -3.22
C MET A 83 6.36 9.13 -2.36
N TYR A 84 7.58 9.06 -2.88
CA TYR A 84 8.77 9.57 -2.20
C TYR A 84 8.69 11.08 -1.97
N LEU A 85 8.31 11.84 -3.00
CA LEU A 85 8.18 13.30 -2.93
C LEU A 85 7.00 13.71 -2.04
N ALA A 86 5.86 13.03 -2.18
CA ALA A 86 4.64 13.31 -1.44
C ALA A 86 4.79 13.03 0.06
N GLY A 87 5.58 12.03 0.46
CA GLY A 87 5.90 11.79 1.88
C GLY A 87 6.58 13.01 2.51
N HIS A 88 7.67 13.50 1.89
CA HIS A 88 8.37 14.69 2.38
C HIS A 88 7.51 15.97 2.36
N ALA A 89 6.62 16.08 1.36
CA ALA A 89 5.70 17.21 1.26
C ALA A 89 4.61 17.13 2.36
N ALA A 90 4.11 15.93 2.68
CA ALA A 90 3.10 15.71 3.70
C ALA A 90 3.58 16.13 5.10
N ASP A 91 4.88 16.05 5.38
CA ASP A 91 5.47 16.50 6.64
C ASP A 91 5.54 18.03 6.80
N ARG A 92 5.48 18.77 5.69
CA ARG A 92 5.67 20.24 5.66
C ARG A 92 4.40 21.01 5.33
N LEU A 93 3.42 20.35 4.73
CA LEU A 93 2.18 20.95 4.28
C LEU A 93 1.03 20.59 5.22
N ASP A 94 -0.03 21.40 5.20
CA ASP A 94 -1.28 21.03 5.85
C ASP A 94 -1.85 19.76 5.19
N LEU A 95 -1.86 18.65 5.92
CA LEU A 95 -2.28 17.33 5.43
C LEU A 95 -3.70 17.35 4.86
N ARG A 96 -4.62 18.15 5.42
CA ARG A 96 -6.02 18.20 4.98
C ARG A 96 -6.12 18.86 3.62
N ARG A 97 -5.46 20.02 3.45
CA ARG A 97 -5.42 20.75 2.17
C ARG A 97 -4.68 19.96 1.11
N PHE A 98 -3.54 19.36 1.47
CA PHE A 98 -2.73 18.59 0.54
C PHE A 98 -3.48 17.35 0.02
N LEU A 99 -4.14 16.60 0.92
CA LEU A 99 -4.99 15.47 0.55
C LEU A 99 -6.17 15.92 -0.35
N ALA A 100 -6.88 16.99 0.01
CA ALA A 100 -8.02 17.49 -0.76
C ALA A 100 -7.63 17.93 -2.18
N ILE A 101 -6.49 18.64 -2.32
CA ILE A 101 -5.94 19.04 -3.63
C ILE A 101 -5.59 17.79 -4.44
N GLY A 102 -4.92 16.80 -3.83
CA GLY A 102 -4.59 15.54 -4.48
C GLY A 102 -5.85 14.80 -5.00
N MET A 103 -6.92 14.75 -4.20
CA MET A 103 -8.18 14.12 -4.60
C MET A 103 -8.82 14.84 -5.80
N LEU A 104 -8.89 16.18 -5.75
CA LEU A 104 -9.46 16.99 -6.83
C LEU A 104 -8.66 16.84 -8.13
N LEU A 105 -7.34 16.97 -8.06
CA LEU A 105 -6.46 16.82 -9.22
C LEU A 105 -6.50 15.39 -9.78
N SER A 106 -6.70 14.37 -8.94
CA SER A 106 -6.88 12.98 -9.40
C SER A 106 -8.14 12.84 -10.25
N GLY A 107 -9.27 13.39 -9.78
CA GLY A 107 -10.51 13.44 -10.55
C GLY A 107 -10.33 14.18 -11.89
N LEU A 108 -9.65 15.33 -11.86
CA LEU A 108 -9.34 16.08 -13.08
C LEU A 108 -8.44 15.31 -14.05
N SER A 109 -7.45 14.57 -13.58
CA SER A 109 -6.61 13.72 -14.43
C SER A 109 -7.40 12.59 -15.09
N CYS A 110 -8.36 11.99 -14.37
CA CYS A 110 -9.25 10.96 -14.91
C CYS A 110 -10.20 11.55 -15.97
N ILE A 111 -10.73 12.76 -15.74
CA ILE A 111 -11.54 13.49 -16.72
C ILE A 111 -10.70 13.81 -17.97
N ALA A 112 -9.47 14.30 -17.79
CA ALA A 112 -8.56 14.62 -18.88
C ALA A 112 -8.29 13.40 -19.78
N PHE A 113 -8.14 12.21 -19.20
CA PHE A 113 -7.99 10.98 -19.97
C PHE A 113 -9.21 10.73 -20.88
N GLY A 114 -10.42 10.90 -20.35
CA GLY A 114 -11.67 10.76 -21.11
C GLY A 114 -11.91 11.86 -22.15
N LEU A 115 -11.45 13.09 -21.87
CA LEU A 115 -11.54 14.21 -22.81
C LEU A 115 -10.75 13.97 -24.10
N GLY A 116 -9.76 13.08 -24.09
CA GLY A 116 -9.06 12.64 -25.30
C GLY A 116 -10.00 12.12 -26.39
N PHE A 117 -11.12 11.49 -26.02
CA PHE A 117 -12.15 11.07 -26.99
C PHE A 117 -12.94 12.25 -27.53
N PHE A 118 -13.44 13.14 -26.66
CA PHE A 118 -14.28 14.27 -27.07
C PHE A 118 -13.52 15.35 -27.84
N TRP A 119 -12.21 15.46 -27.63
CA TRP A 119 -11.30 16.34 -28.35
C TRP A 119 -10.64 15.68 -29.56
N ASP A 120 -11.01 14.44 -29.89
CA ASP A 120 -10.48 13.69 -31.04
C ASP A 120 -8.94 13.60 -31.05
N VAL A 121 -8.35 13.33 -29.88
CA VAL A 121 -6.89 13.28 -29.69
C VAL A 121 -6.36 11.90 -30.03
N HIS A 122 -5.48 11.84 -31.03
CA HIS A 122 -4.83 10.60 -31.48
C HIS A 122 -3.32 10.53 -31.16
N HIS A 123 -2.79 11.46 -30.37
CA HIS A 123 -1.37 11.48 -30.01
C HIS A 123 -1.10 10.71 -28.71
N LEU A 124 -0.22 9.69 -28.75
CA LEU A 124 0.13 8.88 -27.59
C LEU A 124 0.71 9.70 -26.42
N LEU A 125 1.44 10.77 -26.74
CA LEU A 125 2.05 11.63 -25.72
C LEU A 125 1.00 12.29 -24.81
N PHE A 126 -0.18 12.61 -25.33
CA PHE A 126 -1.27 13.16 -24.51
C PHE A 126 -1.66 12.17 -23.42
N PHE A 127 -1.93 10.91 -23.79
CA PHE A 127 -2.33 9.87 -22.83
C PHE A 127 -1.20 9.55 -21.84
N ILE A 128 0.05 9.49 -22.28
CA ILE A 128 1.20 9.29 -21.39
C ILE A 128 1.33 10.46 -20.40
N ALA A 129 1.24 11.71 -20.86
CA ALA A 129 1.35 12.89 -20.00
C ALA A 129 0.22 12.94 -18.96
N VAL A 130 -1.01 12.63 -19.36
CA VAL A 130 -2.16 12.53 -18.44
C VAL A 130 -1.94 11.42 -17.41
N GLN A 131 -1.45 10.25 -17.81
CA GLN A 131 -1.17 9.14 -16.90
C GLN A 131 -0.03 9.45 -15.92
N ILE A 132 1.03 10.13 -16.37
CA ILE A 132 2.12 10.59 -15.49
C ILE A 132 1.59 11.61 -14.47
N ALA A 133 0.83 12.61 -14.93
CA ALA A 133 0.23 13.61 -14.05
C ALA A 133 -0.72 12.95 -13.04
N GLY A 134 -1.57 12.03 -13.49
CA GLY A 134 -2.45 11.24 -12.63
C GLY A 134 -1.67 10.42 -11.60
N GLY A 135 -0.59 9.76 -12.01
CA GLY A 135 0.28 8.98 -11.11
C GLY A 135 0.89 9.84 -10.01
N LEU A 136 1.51 10.97 -10.37
CA LEU A 136 2.14 11.91 -9.43
C LEU A 136 1.14 12.52 -8.44
N VAL A 137 -0.06 12.83 -8.90
CA VAL A 137 -1.10 13.40 -8.04
C VAL A 137 -1.67 12.34 -7.11
N GLN A 138 -1.91 11.12 -7.62
CA GLN A 138 -2.48 10.05 -6.82
C GLN A 138 -1.53 9.53 -5.74
N SER A 139 -0.21 9.71 -5.90
CA SER A 139 0.78 9.31 -4.90
C SER A 139 0.69 10.07 -3.59
N ILE A 140 -0.03 11.21 -3.57
CA ILE A 140 -0.33 11.99 -2.36
C ILE A 140 -1.21 11.21 -1.38
N GLY A 141 -2.10 10.35 -1.89
CA GLY A 141 -3.16 9.73 -1.10
C GLY A 141 -2.66 8.91 0.09
N TRP A 142 -1.75 7.95 -0.14
CA TRP A 142 -1.31 7.02 0.90
C TRP A 142 -0.52 7.70 2.03
N PRO A 143 0.56 8.47 1.76
CA PRO A 143 1.32 9.15 2.83
C PRO A 143 0.42 10.08 3.66
N CYS A 144 -0.45 10.86 3.02
CA CYS A 144 -1.33 11.78 3.74
C CYS A 144 -2.34 11.05 4.64
N VAL A 145 -2.98 9.99 4.15
CA VAL A 145 -3.96 9.22 4.93
C VAL A 145 -3.30 8.54 6.11
N VAL A 146 -2.12 7.94 5.91
CA VAL A 146 -1.36 7.31 6.99
C VAL A 146 -0.93 8.34 8.03
N SER A 147 -0.40 9.50 7.63
CA SER A 147 -0.01 10.56 8.58
C SER A 147 -1.21 11.11 9.36
N VAL A 148 -2.36 11.33 8.71
CA VAL A 148 -3.58 11.78 9.40
C VAL A 148 -4.05 10.75 10.42
N VAL A 149 -4.15 9.48 10.03
CA VAL A 149 -4.63 8.41 10.93
C VAL A 149 -3.63 8.16 12.06
N GLY A 150 -2.33 8.20 11.77
CA GLY A 150 -1.25 8.12 12.76
C GLY A 150 -1.34 9.20 13.83
N ASN A 151 -1.61 10.45 13.45
CA ASN A 151 -1.73 11.55 14.40
C ASN A 151 -2.96 11.44 15.33
N TRP A 152 -4.05 10.80 14.89
CA TRP A 152 -5.27 10.65 15.67
C TRP A 152 -5.30 9.41 16.58
N PHE A 153 -4.54 8.38 16.22
CA PHE A 153 -4.52 7.09 16.94
C PHE A 153 -3.18 6.80 17.63
N GLY A 154 -2.16 7.63 17.41
CA GLY A 154 -0.88 7.57 18.14
C GLY A 154 0.04 6.40 17.77
N PHE A 155 -0.33 5.50 16.85
CA PHE A 155 0.48 4.32 16.52
C PHE A 155 1.75 4.63 15.70
N LEU A 156 1.89 5.83 15.14
CA LEU A 156 3.13 6.29 14.48
C LEU A 156 4.10 6.97 15.46
N VAL A 157 3.66 7.25 16.70
CA VAL A 157 4.48 7.88 17.74
C VAL A 157 5.27 6.78 18.42
N VAL A 158 6.51 6.57 17.97
CA VAL A 158 7.43 5.57 18.53
C VAL A 158 7.98 6.03 19.89
N ASP A 159 8.13 7.35 20.08
CA ASP A 159 8.53 7.97 21.33
C ASP A 159 7.56 9.12 21.66
N PRO A 160 7.04 9.24 22.90
CA PRO A 160 6.14 10.34 23.27
C PRO A 160 6.70 11.73 22.97
N ARG A 161 8.04 11.87 22.94
CA ARG A 161 8.73 13.11 22.56
C ARG A 161 8.50 13.50 21.10
N ASP A 162 8.32 12.53 20.19
CA ASP A 162 8.02 12.77 18.78
C ASP A 162 6.63 13.40 18.58
N ALA A 163 5.71 13.20 19.54
CA ALA A 163 4.40 13.84 19.59
C ALA A 163 4.40 15.15 20.40
N GLY A 164 5.56 15.63 20.84
CA GLY A 164 5.70 16.84 21.63
C GLY A 164 5.37 16.67 23.12
N PHE A 165 5.32 15.43 23.63
CA PHE A 165 5.21 15.20 25.07
C PHE A 165 6.60 15.17 25.71
N GLU A 166 6.91 16.15 26.56
CA GLU A 166 8.05 16.07 27.47
C GLU A 166 7.73 15.05 28.57
N LEU A 167 8.43 13.92 28.60
CA LEU A 167 8.40 13.06 29.78
C LEU A 167 9.07 13.83 30.92
N ALA A 168 8.33 14.07 32.00
CA ALA A 168 8.92 14.40 33.28
C ALA A 168 9.98 13.33 33.60
N THR A 169 11.20 13.76 33.84
CA THR A 169 12.32 12.88 34.24
C THR A 169 11.85 11.96 35.36
N PRO A 170 12.04 10.64 35.27
CA PRO A 170 11.76 9.78 36.40
C PRO A 170 12.68 10.21 37.53
N VAL A 171 12.06 10.72 38.61
CA VAL A 171 12.72 10.97 39.88
C VAL A 171 13.39 9.65 40.24
N SER A 172 14.71 9.66 40.38
CA SER A 172 15.46 8.51 40.88
C SER A 172 14.76 8.00 42.14
N GLU A 173 14.20 6.80 42.08
CA GLU A 173 13.75 6.09 43.28
C GLU A 173 14.97 5.94 44.18
N VAL A 174 15.03 6.74 45.23
CA VAL A 174 16.00 6.57 46.30
C VAL A 174 15.56 5.32 47.06
N GLU A 175 16.25 4.21 46.83
CA GLU A 175 16.18 3.05 47.70
C GLU A 175 16.65 3.47 49.10
N MET A 176 15.71 3.52 50.05
CA MET A 176 16.00 3.73 51.46
C MET A 176 16.43 2.38 52.06
N SER A 177 17.73 2.19 52.25
CA SER A 177 18.30 1.15 53.11
C SER A 177 18.30 1.64 54.57
N ASP A 178 17.73 0.84 55.46
CA ASP A 178 17.66 1.07 56.91
C ASP A 178 19.05 1.14 57.58
N GLY A 179 19.19 2.06 58.56
CA GLY A 179 20.39 2.23 59.36
C GLY A 179 20.25 3.27 60.50
N VAL A 180 19.71 2.80 61.62
CA VAL A 180 19.58 3.38 62.97
C VAL A 180 20.60 4.46 63.41
N GLY A 181 20.06 5.55 64.01
CA GLY A 181 20.58 6.12 65.27
C GLY A 181 21.09 7.57 65.26
N GLY A 182 20.47 8.45 66.06
CA GLY A 182 21.12 9.67 66.56
C GLY A 182 20.26 10.93 66.55
N ALA A 183 19.95 11.44 67.74
CA ALA A 183 19.16 12.64 67.99
C ALA A 183 19.94 13.95 67.72
N GLY A 184 19.20 15.03 67.47
CA GLY A 184 19.67 16.40 67.77
C GLY A 184 19.59 17.40 66.62
N GLU A 185 18.75 18.42 66.83
CA GLU A 185 18.87 19.81 66.35
C GLU A 185 18.56 20.16 64.88
N LYS A 186 17.53 21.00 64.73
CA LYS A 186 17.38 21.98 63.62
C LYS A 186 18.37 23.12 63.86
N PRO A 187 18.92 23.75 62.81
CA PRO A 187 18.41 25.09 62.50
C PRO A 187 18.37 25.50 61.02
N ASP A 188 17.50 26.49 60.81
CA ASP A 188 17.48 27.63 59.89
C ASP A 188 17.68 27.51 58.36
N LEU A 189 16.66 28.06 57.70
CA LEU A 189 16.68 28.59 56.34
C LEU A 189 17.58 29.84 56.28
N GLY A 190 18.46 29.91 55.29
CA GLY A 190 19.09 31.19 54.93
C GLY A 190 20.15 31.07 53.83
N ASN A 191 19.82 31.69 52.69
CA ASN A 191 20.70 32.16 51.62
C ASN A 191 21.39 31.15 50.70
N VAL A 192 20.80 31.06 49.50
CA VAL A 192 21.42 30.70 48.24
C VAL A 192 22.20 31.92 47.72
N GLU A 193 23.51 31.77 47.51
CA GLU A 193 24.26 32.51 46.46
C GLU A 193 25.60 31.78 46.18
N GLU A 194 25.57 31.02 45.09
CA GLU A 194 26.57 30.90 44.01
C GLU A 194 28.06 31.12 44.33
N VAL A 195 28.85 30.03 44.38
CA VAL A 195 30.22 30.00 43.85
C VAL A 195 30.46 28.65 43.19
N GLY A 196 30.52 28.66 41.86
CA GLY A 196 30.74 27.47 41.06
C GLY A 196 32.15 26.91 41.19
N LEU A 197 32.30 25.64 40.82
CA LEU A 197 33.50 25.12 40.19
C LEU A 197 33.13 23.91 39.33
N LEU A 198 33.69 23.93 38.12
CA LEU A 198 33.42 23.09 36.97
C LEU A 198 33.78 21.63 37.23
N GLU A 199 32.85 20.71 36.98
CA GLU A 199 33.20 19.38 36.46
C GLU A 199 32.29 19.06 35.26
N GLU A 200 32.93 18.52 34.24
CA GLU A 200 32.47 18.41 32.86
C GLU A 200 31.14 17.69 32.76
N GLY A 201 30.08 18.45 32.47
CA GLY A 201 28.84 17.92 31.95
C GLY A 201 29.13 17.16 30.67
N SER A 202 29.07 15.82 30.76
CA SER A 202 28.90 14.97 29.61
C SER A 202 27.72 15.53 28.82
N LYS A 203 28.02 16.09 27.65
CA LYS A 203 27.04 16.28 26.59
C LYS A 203 26.44 14.91 26.33
N LEU A 204 25.35 14.59 27.00
CA LEU A 204 24.35 13.68 26.48
C LEU A 204 23.85 14.37 25.23
N ASP A 205 24.58 14.15 24.13
CA ASP A 205 24.11 14.38 22.80
C ASP A 205 22.72 13.77 22.75
N SER A 206 21.71 14.64 22.63
CA SER A 206 20.45 14.30 22.01
C SER A 206 20.79 13.85 20.59
N SER A 207 21.30 12.63 20.46
CA SER A 207 21.59 12.04 19.18
C SER A 207 20.24 11.92 18.49
N SER A 208 19.98 12.87 17.60
CA SER A 208 19.05 12.74 16.49
C SER A 208 19.26 11.32 15.95
N ALA A 209 18.37 10.40 16.30
CA ALA A 209 18.52 8.97 16.02
C ALA A 209 18.97 8.81 14.57
N LYS A 210 20.23 8.40 14.36
CA LYS A 210 20.84 8.45 13.03
C LYS A 210 19.98 7.57 12.11
N ALA A 211 19.51 8.14 11.01
CA ALA A 211 18.73 7.39 10.03
C ALA A 211 19.60 6.24 9.50
N ILE A 212 19.08 5.02 9.51
CA ILE A 212 19.78 3.89 8.89
C ILE A 212 19.86 4.11 7.38
N GLY A 213 21.00 3.75 6.78
CA GLY A 213 21.16 3.85 5.33
C GLY A 213 20.33 2.79 4.59
N PHE A 214 20.05 3.00 3.31
CA PHE A 214 19.34 2.01 2.46
C PHE A 214 20.01 0.63 2.50
N VAL A 215 21.34 0.57 2.37
CA VAL A 215 22.10 -0.70 2.34
C VAL A 215 22.03 -1.42 3.68
N GLU A 216 22.04 -0.66 4.78
CA GLU A 216 21.91 -1.20 6.12
C GLU A 216 20.51 -1.77 6.35
N ALA A 217 19.47 -1.01 6.00
CA ALA A 217 18.08 -1.44 6.05
C ALA A 217 17.81 -2.67 5.17
N TRP A 218 18.42 -2.74 3.98
CA TRP A 218 18.29 -3.87 3.05
C TRP A 218 18.90 -5.17 3.60
N ARG A 219 19.98 -5.06 4.39
CA ARG A 219 20.68 -6.22 4.99
C ARG A 219 19.97 -6.77 6.22
N LEU A 220 18.96 -6.08 6.75
CA LEU A 220 18.19 -6.56 7.88
C LEU A 220 17.53 -7.91 7.55
N PRO A 221 17.46 -8.83 8.53
CA PRO A 221 16.86 -10.13 8.33
C PRO A 221 15.38 -9.97 7.93
N GLY A 222 14.95 -10.72 6.93
CA GLY A 222 13.55 -10.70 6.46
C GLY A 222 13.23 -9.60 5.44
N VAL A 223 13.90 -8.45 5.45
CA VAL A 223 13.57 -7.31 4.57
C VAL A 223 13.64 -7.68 3.08
N ALA A 224 14.81 -8.14 2.59
CA ALA A 224 14.95 -8.45 1.17
C ALA A 224 14.03 -9.59 0.69
N PRO A 225 13.87 -10.73 1.39
CA PRO A 225 12.94 -11.77 0.97
C PRO A 225 11.48 -11.33 0.94
N PHE A 226 11.01 -10.55 1.93
CA PHE A 226 9.64 -10.01 1.91
C PHE A 226 9.46 -8.94 0.84
N ALA A 227 10.47 -8.11 0.57
CA ALA A 227 10.45 -7.13 -0.52
C ALA A 227 10.32 -7.81 -1.90
N PHE A 228 11.10 -8.88 -2.14
CA PHE A 228 10.96 -9.66 -3.38
C PHE A 228 9.65 -10.45 -3.45
N CYS A 229 9.17 -11.00 -2.34
CA CYS A 229 7.84 -11.61 -2.32
C CYS A 229 6.78 -10.57 -2.72
N LEU A 230 6.81 -9.37 -2.12
CA LEU A 230 5.87 -8.31 -2.43
C LEU A 230 5.96 -7.85 -3.89
N PHE A 231 7.16 -7.79 -4.47
CA PHE A 231 7.36 -7.52 -5.89
C PHE A 231 6.53 -8.46 -6.76
N PHE A 232 6.69 -9.77 -6.58
CA PHE A 232 5.97 -10.75 -7.40
C PHE A 232 4.48 -10.81 -7.06
N SER A 233 4.09 -10.67 -5.79
CA SER A 233 2.68 -10.62 -5.39
C SER A 233 1.95 -9.41 -5.97
N LYS A 234 2.56 -8.21 -5.92
CA LYS A 234 1.99 -7.00 -6.55
C LYS A 234 1.98 -7.10 -8.07
N LEU A 235 2.98 -7.72 -8.70
CA LEU A 235 2.99 -8.00 -10.13
C LEU A 235 1.74 -8.77 -10.56
N VAL A 236 1.40 -9.86 -9.85
CA VAL A 236 0.20 -10.67 -10.14
C VAL A 236 -1.08 -9.88 -9.85
N ALA A 237 -1.19 -9.25 -8.67
CA ALA A 237 -2.38 -8.49 -8.27
C ALA A 237 -2.69 -7.33 -9.22
N TYR A 238 -1.68 -6.55 -9.60
CA TYR A 238 -1.86 -5.39 -10.49
C TYR A 238 -2.12 -5.80 -11.93
N THR A 239 -1.59 -6.95 -12.37
CA THR A 239 -1.98 -7.51 -13.67
C THR A 239 -3.50 -7.71 -13.72
N PHE A 240 -4.11 -8.33 -12.71
CA PHE A 240 -5.57 -8.47 -12.65
C PHE A 240 -6.29 -7.12 -12.52
N LEU A 241 -5.80 -6.23 -11.66
CA LEU A 241 -6.43 -4.91 -11.46
C LEU A 241 -6.58 -4.14 -12.78
N TYR A 242 -5.57 -4.23 -13.66
CA TYR A 242 -5.46 -3.46 -14.90
C TYR A 242 -5.92 -4.19 -16.16
N TRP A 243 -5.84 -5.52 -16.21
CA TRP A 243 -6.04 -6.30 -17.43
C TRP A 243 -7.20 -7.30 -17.35
N LEU A 244 -7.81 -7.52 -16.18
CA LEU A 244 -8.92 -8.46 -16.05
C LEU A 244 -10.16 -8.10 -16.90
N PRO A 245 -10.62 -6.83 -16.98
CA PRO A 245 -11.71 -6.47 -17.90
C PRO A 245 -11.36 -6.80 -19.36
N PHE A 246 -10.11 -6.56 -19.75
CA PHE A 246 -9.60 -6.87 -21.08
C PHE A 246 -9.57 -8.37 -21.33
N TYR A 247 -9.08 -9.16 -20.39
CA TYR A 247 -9.09 -10.62 -20.45
C TYR A 247 -10.50 -11.17 -20.68
N ILE A 248 -11.47 -10.71 -19.87
CA ILE A 248 -12.88 -11.16 -19.95
C ILE A 248 -13.53 -10.75 -21.27
N ARG A 249 -13.20 -9.57 -21.82
CA ARG A 249 -13.71 -9.14 -23.13
C ARG A 249 -13.16 -9.96 -24.29
N HIS A 250 -11.90 -10.39 -24.21
CA HIS A 250 -11.20 -11.10 -25.30
C HIS A 250 -11.32 -12.63 -25.22
N ASN A 251 -11.80 -13.17 -24.11
CA ASN A 251 -12.02 -14.60 -23.93
C ASN A 251 -13.51 -14.87 -23.72
N ALA A 252 -14.08 -15.76 -24.53
CA ALA A 252 -15.49 -16.11 -24.41
C ALA A 252 -15.79 -16.71 -23.02
N VAL A 253 -16.87 -16.25 -22.40
CA VAL A 253 -17.40 -16.78 -21.14
C VAL A 253 -18.75 -17.43 -21.45
N ALA A 254 -18.90 -18.70 -21.11
CA ALA A 254 -20.07 -19.53 -21.47
C ALA A 254 -20.34 -19.56 -22.98
N GLY A 255 -19.29 -19.53 -23.81
CA GLY A 255 -19.40 -19.47 -25.27
C GLY A 255 -19.85 -18.10 -25.82
N LEU A 256 -20.05 -17.10 -24.96
CA LEU A 256 -20.50 -15.77 -25.33
C LEU A 256 -19.39 -14.73 -25.10
N GLN A 257 -19.26 -13.79 -26.03
CA GLN A 257 -18.41 -12.63 -25.87
C GLN A 257 -19.16 -11.56 -25.06
N VAL A 258 -18.58 -11.17 -23.93
CA VAL A 258 -19.22 -10.28 -22.96
C VAL A 258 -19.01 -8.82 -23.36
N SER A 259 -20.01 -7.95 -23.15
CA SER A 259 -19.89 -6.51 -23.44
C SER A 259 -18.79 -5.83 -22.61
N HIS A 260 -18.21 -4.72 -23.10
CA HIS A 260 -17.20 -3.95 -22.34
C HIS A 260 -17.68 -3.54 -20.94
N LYS A 261 -18.94 -3.09 -20.84
CA LYS A 261 -19.57 -2.71 -19.56
C LYS A 261 -19.65 -3.91 -18.61
N THR A 262 -20.14 -5.05 -19.11
CA THR A 262 -20.30 -6.25 -18.29
C THR A 262 -18.94 -6.84 -17.88
N ALA A 263 -17.93 -6.82 -18.75
CA ALA A 263 -16.57 -7.26 -18.43
C ALA A 263 -15.95 -6.40 -17.31
N GLY A 264 -16.16 -5.08 -17.37
CA GLY A 264 -15.79 -4.15 -16.30
C GLY A 264 -16.47 -4.49 -14.97
N MET A 265 -17.79 -4.68 -14.99
CA MET A 265 -18.57 -5.06 -13.79
C MET A 265 -18.13 -6.41 -13.22
N LEU A 266 -17.90 -7.43 -14.07
CA LEU A 266 -17.45 -8.74 -13.64
C LEU A 266 -16.11 -8.66 -12.92
N SER A 267 -15.17 -7.88 -13.45
CA SER A 267 -13.83 -7.75 -12.86
C SER A 267 -13.84 -7.27 -11.41
N THR A 268 -14.89 -6.57 -10.96
CA THR A 268 -15.03 -6.12 -9.57
C THR A 268 -15.14 -7.28 -8.57
N ILE A 269 -15.58 -8.46 -9.01
CA ILE A 269 -15.69 -9.66 -8.16
C ILE A 269 -14.31 -10.13 -7.69
N PHE A 270 -13.28 -9.98 -8.54
CA PHE A 270 -11.89 -10.23 -8.14
C PHE A 270 -11.47 -9.28 -7.02
N ASP A 271 -11.80 -7.99 -7.15
CA ASP A 271 -11.47 -6.96 -6.17
C ASP A 271 -12.18 -7.25 -4.82
N VAL A 272 -13.45 -7.67 -4.84
CA VAL A 272 -14.20 -8.11 -3.64
C VAL A 272 -13.55 -9.31 -2.98
N GLY A 273 -13.19 -10.33 -3.76
CA GLY A 273 -12.46 -11.50 -3.26
C GLY A 273 -11.17 -11.07 -2.57
N GLY A 274 -10.44 -10.13 -3.17
CA GLY A 274 -9.20 -9.62 -2.64
C GLY A 274 -9.32 -8.84 -1.33
N VAL A 275 -10.38 -8.06 -1.14
CA VAL A 275 -10.65 -7.39 0.15
C VAL A 275 -10.83 -8.44 1.25
N LEU A 276 -11.67 -9.44 1.01
CA LEU A 276 -11.92 -10.52 1.98
C LEU A 276 -10.68 -11.37 2.23
N GLY A 277 -9.87 -11.62 1.19
CA GLY A 277 -8.60 -12.31 1.27
C GLY A 277 -7.55 -11.56 2.09
N GLY A 278 -7.49 -10.22 1.98
CA GLY A 278 -6.61 -9.39 2.80
C GLY A 278 -7.00 -9.43 4.29
N ILE A 279 -8.30 -9.30 4.59
CA ILE A 279 -8.82 -9.36 5.97
C ILE A 279 -8.53 -10.75 6.58
N SER A 280 -8.81 -11.82 5.85
CA SER A 280 -8.58 -13.18 6.34
C SER A 280 -7.10 -13.50 6.49
N ALA A 281 -6.23 -13.04 5.58
CA ALA A 281 -4.79 -13.20 5.70
C ALA A 281 -4.25 -12.52 6.96
N GLY A 282 -4.70 -11.30 7.27
CA GLY A 282 -4.36 -10.61 8.52
C GLY A 282 -4.79 -11.42 9.75
N PHE A 283 -6.06 -11.80 9.82
CA PHE A 283 -6.61 -12.55 10.94
C PHE A 283 -5.94 -13.92 11.15
N ILE A 284 -5.77 -14.70 10.08
CA ILE A 284 -5.10 -16.01 10.12
C ILE A 284 -3.65 -15.83 10.56
N SER A 285 -2.99 -14.78 10.06
CA SER A 285 -1.61 -14.50 10.37
C SER A 285 -1.39 -14.15 11.84
N ASP A 286 -2.29 -13.38 12.45
CA ASP A 286 -2.25 -13.08 13.89
C ASP A 286 -2.50 -14.34 14.73
N ARG A 287 -3.49 -15.15 14.34
CA ARG A 287 -3.82 -16.43 15.01
C ARG A 287 -2.66 -17.42 14.96
N LEU A 288 -2.01 -17.52 13.80
CA LEU A 288 -0.87 -18.40 13.59
C LEU A 288 0.42 -17.82 14.14
N GLY A 289 0.50 -16.52 14.45
CA GLY A 289 1.75 -15.85 14.84
C GLY A 289 2.90 -16.05 13.85
N ALA A 290 2.59 -16.27 12.56
CA ALA A 290 3.55 -16.64 11.52
C ALA A 290 3.16 -15.95 10.20
N ARG A 291 3.85 -14.84 9.89
CA ARG A 291 3.52 -13.97 8.75
C ARG A 291 3.92 -14.61 7.42
N ALA A 292 5.12 -15.19 7.36
CA ALA A 292 5.62 -15.84 6.15
C ALA A 292 4.85 -17.13 5.83
N VAL A 293 4.56 -17.96 6.83
CA VAL A 293 3.75 -19.19 6.66
C VAL A 293 2.37 -18.85 6.09
N THR A 294 1.69 -17.85 6.65
CA THR A 294 0.37 -17.43 6.16
C THR A 294 0.44 -16.94 4.71
N SER A 295 1.45 -16.13 4.38
CA SER A 295 1.69 -15.68 3.01
C SER A 295 1.91 -16.85 2.05
N ILE A 296 2.72 -17.83 2.42
CA ILE A 296 2.97 -19.03 1.60
C ILE A 296 1.69 -19.84 1.40
N ILE A 297 0.86 -20.03 2.42
CA ILE A 297 -0.41 -20.78 2.29
C ILE A 297 -1.29 -20.13 1.21
N PHE A 298 -1.47 -18.81 1.27
CA PHE A 298 -2.25 -18.09 0.29
C PHE A 298 -1.63 -18.17 -1.12
N LEU A 299 -0.31 -18.00 -1.24
CA LEU A 299 0.39 -18.08 -2.53
C LEU A 299 0.30 -19.49 -3.13
N VAL A 300 0.47 -20.53 -2.34
CA VAL A 300 0.33 -21.94 -2.79
C VAL A 300 -1.10 -22.21 -3.25
N CYS A 301 -2.11 -21.71 -2.54
CA CYS A 301 -3.51 -21.83 -2.97
C CYS A 301 -3.84 -20.97 -4.21
N SER A 302 -3.12 -19.87 -4.43
CA SER A 302 -3.35 -19.02 -5.60
C SER A 302 -2.95 -19.70 -6.91
N ILE A 303 -1.90 -20.54 -6.93
CA ILE A 303 -1.45 -21.25 -8.14
C ILE A 303 -2.57 -22.12 -8.75
N PRO A 304 -3.17 -23.09 -8.03
CA PRO A 304 -4.27 -23.88 -8.58
C PRO A 304 -5.49 -23.01 -8.87
N ALA A 305 -5.79 -21.97 -8.07
CA ALA A 305 -6.90 -21.06 -8.37
C ALA A 305 -6.74 -20.37 -9.75
N LEU A 306 -5.53 -19.88 -10.06
CA LEU A 306 -5.21 -19.27 -11.36
C LEU A 306 -5.29 -20.27 -12.52
N VAL A 307 -4.74 -21.48 -12.33
CA VAL A 307 -4.79 -22.53 -13.36
C VAL A 307 -6.22 -22.97 -13.62
N ILE A 308 -7.01 -23.23 -12.57
CA ILE A 308 -8.42 -23.63 -12.69
C ILE A 308 -9.24 -22.49 -13.31
N TYR A 309 -8.99 -21.23 -12.94
CA TYR A 309 -9.66 -20.09 -13.58
C TYR A 309 -9.38 -20.03 -15.08
N ARG A 310 -8.14 -20.29 -15.49
CA ARG A 310 -7.81 -20.34 -16.92
C ARG A 310 -8.47 -21.50 -17.65
N MET A 311 -8.50 -22.70 -17.05
CA MET A 311 -9.03 -23.90 -17.67
C MET A 311 -10.57 -23.93 -17.74
N TYR A 312 -11.24 -23.46 -16.69
CA TYR A 312 -12.69 -23.63 -16.50
C TYR A 312 -13.47 -22.32 -16.43
N GLY A 313 -12.79 -21.16 -16.46
CA GLY A 313 -13.46 -19.85 -16.41
C GLY A 313 -14.34 -19.56 -17.63
N ASN A 314 -14.21 -20.31 -18.72
CA ASN A 314 -15.06 -20.16 -19.91
C ASN A 314 -16.32 -21.04 -19.89
N VAL A 315 -16.47 -21.97 -18.94
CA VAL A 315 -17.53 -22.98 -18.97
C VAL A 315 -18.91 -22.37 -18.70
N SER A 316 -19.00 -21.53 -17.66
CA SER A 316 -20.25 -20.88 -17.25
C SER A 316 -19.93 -19.56 -16.55
N MET A 317 -20.89 -18.64 -16.60
CA MET A 317 -20.81 -17.36 -15.90
C MET A 317 -20.63 -17.55 -14.39
N TYR A 318 -21.36 -18.48 -13.78
CA TYR A 318 -21.24 -18.77 -12.34
C TYR A 318 -19.84 -19.27 -11.98
N PHE A 319 -19.30 -20.22 -12.76
CA PHE A 319 -17.93 -20.71 -12.57
C PHE A 319 -16.89 -19.60 -12.75
N ASN A 320 -17.07 -18.74 -13.77
CA ASN A 320 -16.19 -17.59 -13.98
C ASN A 320 -16.17 -16.68 -12.73
N MET A 321 -17.34 -16.29 -12.23
CA MET A 321 -17.48 -15.43 -11.06
C MET A 321 -16.86 -16.06 -9.80
N SER A 322 -17.14 -17.35 -9.53
CA SER A 322 -16.60 -18.04 -8.35
C SER A 322 -15.08 -18.21 -8.41
N LEU A 323 -14.52 -18.59 -9.56
CA LEU A 323 -13.08 -18.77 -9.73
C LEU A 323 -12.31 -17.45 -9.73
N MET A 324 -12.92 -16.39 -10.27
CA MET A 324 -12.37 -15.04 -10.23
C MET A 324 -12.36 -14.49 -8.79
N PHE A 325 -13.44 -14.69 -8.02
CA PHE A 325 -13.47 -14.37 -6.60
C PHE A 325 -12.37 -15.11 -5.83
N LEU A 326 -12.24 -16.42 -6.05
CA LEU A 326 -11.27 -17.27 -5.36
C LEU A 326 -9.83 -16.88 -5.71
N SER A 327 -9.58 -16.55 -6.99
CA SER A 327 -8.30 -16.03 -7.45
C SER A 327 -7.96 -14.71 -6.75
N GLY A 328 -8.92 -13.78 -6.69
CA GLY A 328 -8.74 -12.51 -5.97
C GLY A 328 -8.45 -12.70 -4.49
N TYR A 329 -9.19 -13.60 -3.83
CA TYR A 329 -9.02 -13.93 -2.42
C TYR A 329 -7.61 -14.40 -2.10
N PHE A 330 -7.07 -15.36 -2.86
CA PHE A 330 -5.74 -15.89 -2.58
C PHE A 330 -4.60 -14.98 -3.05
N VAL A 331 -4.77 -14.30 -4.19
CA VAL A 331 -3.71 -13.44 -4.76
C VAL A 331 -3.46 -12.19 -3.91
N ASN A 332 -4.52 -11.52 -3.44
CA ASN A 332 -4.37 -10.22 -2.77
C ASN A 332 -4.04 -10.33 -1.28
N GLY A 333 -4.27 -11.49 -0.65
CA GLY A 333 -3.96 -11.73 0.77
C GLY A 333 -2.49 -11.45 1.14
N PRO A 334 -1.50 -12.11 0.50
CA PRO A 334 -0.08 -11.88 0.75
C PRO A 334 0.35 -10.45 0.48
N TYR A 335 -0.15 -9.85 -0.60
CA TYR A 335 0.10 -8.45 -0.94
C TYR A 335 -0.33 -7.51 0.21
N ALA A 336 -1.57 -7.65 0.70
CA ALA A 336 -2.10 -6.82 1.78
C ALA A 336 -1.35 -7.05 3.09
N LEU A 337 -1.10 -8.32 3.45
CA LEU A 337 -0.41 -8.71 4.67
C LEU A 337 1.02 -8.16 4.73
N ILE A 338 1.77 -8.27 3.62
CA ILE A 338 3.17 -7.84 3.60
C ILE A 338 3.28 -6.30 3.63
N THR A 339 2.43 -5.61 2.87
CA THR A 339 2.43 -4.13 2.81
C THR A 339 2.06 -3.49 4.15
N THR A 340 1.32 -4.20 5.00
CA THR A 340 0.79 -3.67 6.27
C THR A 340 1.53 -4.25 7.47
N ALA A 341 1.14 -5.44 7.92
CA ALA A 341 1.64 -6.05 9.14
C ALA A 341 3.14 -6.36 9.06
N VAL A 342 3.61 -6.98 7.97
CA VAL A 342 5.02 -7.38 7.88
C VAL A 342 5.96 -6.19 7.77
N ALA A 343 5.60 -5.16 7.00
CA ALA A 343 6.41 -3.95 6.91
C ALA A 343 6.55 -3.26 8.28
N ALA A 344 5.47 -3.22 9.06
CA ALA A 344 5.49 -2.71 10.43
C ALA A 344 6.33 -3.59 11.37
N ASP A 345 6.14 -4.91 11.33
CA ASP A 345 6.88 -5.89 12.16
C ASP A 345 8.39 -5.80 11.89
N LEU A 346 8.80 -5.76 10.61
CA LEU A 346 10.20 -5.65 10.22
C LEU A 346 10.81 -4.28 10.55
N GLY A 347 10.01 -3.23 10.52
CA GLY A 347 10.46 -1.89 10.88
C GLY A 347 10.53 -1.62 12.39
N THR A 348 9.93 -2.49 13.21
CA THR A 348 9.91 -2.39 14.69
C THR A 348 10.65 -3.53 15.40
N GLN A 349 11.35 -4.38 14.65
CA GLN A 349 12.15 -5.49 15.18
C GLN A 349 13.23 -5.00 16.17
N ASP A 350 13.64 -5.89 17.08
CA ASP A 350 14.53 -5.55 18.21
C ASP A 350 15.88 -4.92 17.79
N SER A 351 16.36 -5.20 16.57
CA SER A 351 17.61 -4.63 16.04
C SER A 351 17.53 -3.13 15.72
N ILE A 352 16.34 -2.55 15.54
CA ILE A 352 16.11 -1.14 15.20
C ILE A 352 15.00 -0.50 16.05
N LYS A 353 14.62 -1.16 17.16
CA LYS A 353 13.55 -0.73 18.05
C LYS A 353 13.82 0.67 18.61
N GLY A 354 12.82 1.54 18.56
CA GLY A 354 12.94 2.94 18.99
C GLY A 354 13.46 3.91 17.91
N ASN A 355 13.88 3.44 16.73
CA ASN A 355 14.29 4.31 15.62
C ASN A 355 13.15 4.48 14.60
N SER A 356 12.30 5.49 14.79
CA SER A 356 11.17 5.80 13.89
C SER A 356 11.60 6.01 12.43
N ARG A 357 12.81 6.55 12.20
CA ARG A 357 13.37 6.71 10.85
C ARG A 357 13.77 5.37 10.19
N ALA A 358 14.13 4.37 10.99
CA ALA A 358 14.42 3.03 10.49
C ALA A 358 13.15 2.30 10.01
N LEU A 359 12.05 2.39 10.76
CA LEU A 359 10.73 1.87 10.37
C LEU A 359 10.29 2.44 9.01
N ALA A 360 10.38 3.77 8.86
CA ALA A 360 10.04 4.45 7.61
C ALA A 360 10.89 3.96 6.44
N THR A 361 12.20 3.77 6.65
CA THR A 361 13.13 3.30 5.63
C THR A 361 12.84 1.87 5.19
N VAL A 362 12.61 0.94 6.13
CA VAL A 362 12.29 -0.46 5.82
C VAL A 362 10.96 -0.56 5.06
N THR A 363 9.95 0.17 5.53
CA THR A 363 8.63 0.23 4.86
C THR A 363 8.76 0.77 3.44
N ALA A 364 9.54 1.85 3.24
CA ALA A 364 9.77 2.43 1.92
C ALA A 364 10.51 1.47 0.97
N ILE A 365 11.47 0.69 1.48
CA ILE A 365 12.17 -0.33 0.69
C ILE A 365 11.21 -1.42 0.21
N ILE A 366 10.40 -1.96 1.13
CA ILE A 366 9.45 -3.02 0.83
C ILE A 366 8.40 -2.51 -0.17
N ASP A 367 7.75 -1.39 0.14
CA ASP A 367 6.67 -0.85 -0.69
C ASP A 367 7.19 -0.33 -2.05
N GLY A 368 8.39 0.26 -2.07
CA GLY A 368 9.09 0.68 -3.29
C GLY A 368 9.40 -0.50 -4.21
N THR A 369 9.99 -1.57 -3.68
CA THR A 369 10.25 -2.80 -4.44
C THR A 369 8.94 -3.40 -4.97
N GLY A 370 7.91 -3.43 -4.13
CA GLY A 370 6.58 -3.85 -4.54
C GLY A 370 5.99 -3.01 -5.68
N SER A 371 6.22 -1.69 -5.67
CA SER A 371 5.72 -0.77 -6.69
C SER A 371 6.36 -1.00 -8.06
N VAL A 372 7.63 -1.42 -8.10
CA VAL A 372 8.28 -1.86 -9.35
C VAL A 372 7.56 -3.09 -9.92
N GLY A 373 7.23 -4.07 -9.09
CA GLY A 373 6.47 -5.25 -9.50
C GLY A 373 5.08 -4.89 -10.03
N ALA A 374 4.39 -3.98 -9.34
CA ALA A 374 3.10 -3.43 -9.77
C ALA A 374 3.17 -2.78 -11.16
N ALA A 375 4.24 -2.04 -11.48
CA ALA A 375 4.44 -1.40 -12.78
C ALA A 375 4.80 -2.39 -13.89
N LEU A 376 5.65 -3.39 -13.58
CA LEU A 376 6.12 -4.37 -14.55
C LEU A 376 5.05 -5.38 -14.97
N GLY A 377 4.15 -5.81 -14.07
CA GLY A 377 3.12 -6.81 -14.39
C GLY A 377 2.20 -6.42 -15.55
N PRO A 378 1.50 -5.28 -15.46
CA PRO A 378 0.66 -4.76 -16.55
C PRO A 378 1.45 -4.49 -17.84
N LEU A 379 2.67 -3.97 -17.76
CA LEU A 379 3.54 -3.79 -18.92
C LEU A 379 3.81 -5.12 -19.63
N LEU A 380 4.33 -6.10 -18.90
CA LEU A 380 4.63 -7.44 -19.43
C LEU A 380 3.36 -8.09 -19.98
N THR A 381 2.21 -7.88 -19.35
CA THR A 381 0.92 -8.38 -19.85
C THR A 381 0.57 -7.79 -21.20
N GLY A 382 0.80 -6.48 -21.41
CA GLY A 382 0.63 -5.86 -22.72
C GLY A 382 1.42 -6.57 -23.82
N TYR A 383 2.69 -6.86 -23.58
CA TYR A 383 3.58 -7.52 -24.53
C TYR A 383 3.34 -9.03 -24.68
N ILE A 384 2.95 -9.73 -23.61
CA ILE A 384 2.79 -11.20 -23.61
C ILE A 384 1.39 -11.60 -24.10
N SER A 385 0.36 -10.78 -23.84
CA SER A 385 -1.02 -11.08 -24.24
C SER A 385 -1.21 -11.18 -25.75
N THR A 386 -0.38 -10.52 -26.56
CA THR A 386 -0.37 -10.65 -28.03
C THR A 386 0.03 -12.05 -28.50
N ARG A 387 0.77 -12.80 -27.68
CA ARG A 387 1.10 -14.22 -27.90
C ARG A 387 0.06 -15.18 -27.33
N GLY A 388 -0.99 -14.66 -26.69
CA GLY A 388 -2.08 -15.42 -26.11
C GLY A 388 -2.06 -15.47 -24.57
N TRP A 389 -3.27 -15.59 -24.01
CA TRP A 389 -3.50 -15.53 -22.56
C TRP A 389 -2.93 -16.70 -21.76
N ASN A 390 -2.65 -17.85 -22.40
CA ASN A 390 -1.95 -18.95 -21.72
C ASN A 390 -0.54 -18.52 -21.26
N SER A 391 0.15 -17.71 -22.06
CA SER A 391 1.47 -17.18 -21.73
C SER A 391 1.41 -16.17 -20.58
N VAL A 392 0.35 -15.36 -20.51
CA VAL A 392 0.11 -14.43 -19.40
C VAL A 392 -0.13 -15.21 -18.11
N PHE A 393 -1.01 -16.21 -18.12
CA PHE A 393 -1.26 -17.03 -16.93
C PHE A 393 -0.03 -17.83 -16.48
N LEU A 394 0.79 -18.31 -17.43
CA LEU A 394 2.08 -18.92 -17.11
C LEU A 394 3.03 -17.94 -16.42
N MET A 395 3.13 -16.70 -16.92
CA MET A 395 3.89 -15.63 -16.25
C MET A 395 3.39 -15.41 -14.81
N LEU A 396 2.07 -15.35 -14.60
CA LEU A 396 1.49 -15.16 -13.27
C LEU A 396 1.83 -16.32 -12.33
N VAL A 397 1.72 -17.57 -12.80
CA VAL A 397 2.09 -18.75 -12.01
C VAL A 397 3.58 -18.75 -11.66
N LEU A 398 4.45 -18.45 -12.62
CA LEU A 398 5.89 -18.34 -12.39
C LEU A 398 6.24 -17.24 -11.38
N ALA A 399 5.61 -16.07 -11.49
CA ALA A 399 5.77 -14.99 -10.54
C ALA A 399 5.36 -15.43 -9.12
N THR A 400 4.20 -16.07 -8.96
CA THR A 400 3.77 -16.60 -7.64
C THR A 400 4.73 -17.67 -7.11
N SER A 401 5.23 -18.58 -7.96
CA SER A 401 6.22 -19.57 -7.55
C SER A 401 7.53 -18.95 -7.07
N LEU A 402 8.01 -17.90 -7.75
CA LEU A 402 9.17 -17.12 -7.31
C LEU A 402 8.88 -16.42 -5.97
N ALA A 403 7.70 -15.83 -5.79
CA ALA A 403 7.30 -15.22 -4.51
C ALA A 403 7.40 -16.22 -3.34
N ILE A 404 6.90 -17.44 -3.54
CA ILE A 404 6.98 -18.53 -2.55
C ILE A 404 8.45 -18.85 -2.24
N MET A 405 9.28 -19.01 -3.27
CA MET A 405 10.70 -19.36 -3.10
C MET A 405 11.44 -18.41 -2.16
N PHE A 406 11.19 -17.10 -2.24
CA PHE A 406 11.80 -16.12 -1.34
C PHE A 406 11.36 -16.28 0.11
N LEU A 407 10.13 -16.72 0.38
CA LEU A 407 9.62 -16.87 1.75
C LEU A 407 9.93 -18.22 2.39
N ILE A 408 10.28 -19.27 1.63
CA ILE A 408 10.45 -20.64 2.17
C ILE A 408 11.41 -20.67 3.36
N ARG A 409 12.54 -19.97 3.29
CA ARG A 409 13.53 -19.99 4.38
C ARG A 409 12.99 -19.32 5.65
N ILE A 410 12.25 -18.22 5.52
CA ILE A 410 11.66 -17.51 6.65
C ILE A 410 10.54 -18.34 7.27
N ALA A 411 9.66 -18.91 6.45
CA ALA A 411 8.58 -19.76 6.92
C ALA A 411 9.10 -21.01 7.65
N LYS A 412 10.22 -21.61 7.18
CA LYS A 412 10.88 -22.70 7.91
C LYS A 412 11.38 -22.25 9.29
N ALA A 413 11.94 -21.06 9.40
CA ALA A 413 12.37 -20.52 10.69
C ALA A 413 11.16 -20.27 11.61
N GLU A 414 10.08 -19.66 11.11
CA GLU A 414 8.84 -19.41 11.87
C GLU A 414 8.24 -20.71 12.45
N LEU A 415 8.26 -21.80 11.66
CA LEU A 415 7.77 -23.12 12.09
C LEU A 415 8.69 -23.82 13.10
N GLN A 416 9.98 -23.50 13.13
CA GLN A 416 10.94 -24.09 14.07
C GLN A 416 10.97 -23.36 15.42
N THR A 417 10.59 -22.08 15.44
CA THR A 417 10.48 -21.28 16.67
C THR A 417 9.17 -21.47 17.42
N LYS A 418 8.23 -22.26 16.88
CA LYS A 418 6.96 -22.66 17.50
C LYS A 418 7.01 -24.12 17.89
#